data_AF-A0A951T5X4-F1
#
_entry.id   AF-A0A951T5X4-F1
#
_cell.length_a   1.000
_cell.length_b   1.000
_cell.length_c   1.000
_cell.angle_alpha   90.00
_cell.angle_beta   90.00
_cell.angle_gamma   90.00
#
_symmetry.space_group_name_H-M   'P 1'
#
loop_
_entity.id
_entity.type
_entity.pdbx_description
1 polymer ?
#
loop_
_entity_poly.entity_id
_entity_poly.type
_entity_poly.pdbx_seq_one_letter_code
_entity_poly.pdbx_strand_id
1 'polypeptide(L)' 'MRWHPKGYGGQRRDPEQVKREGWHEQRVLAVALDDERLTWPERELVRQLGEKLYGSPVAGQGGRHG' A
#
# COMPACT_ATOMS: atom_id res chain seq x y z
N MET A 1 0.18 37.82 6.85
CA MET A 1 -0.57 36.95 5.91
C MET A 1 0.00 35.54 5.95
N ARG A 2 -0.81 34.50 6.14
CA ARG A 2 -0.37 33.09 6.12
C ARG A 2 -0.64 32.52 4.72
N TRP A 3 0.42 32.30 3.96
CA TRP A 3 0.37 31.71 2.62
C TRP A 3 0.21 30.19 2.75
N HIS A 4 -0.82 29.62 2.12
CA HIS A 4 -1.01 28.19 2.00
C HIS A 4 -0.78 27.83 0.51
N PRO A 5 0.15 26.92 0.17
CA PRO A 5 0.33 26.51 -1.22
C PRO A 5 -0.95 25.86 -1.74
N LYS A 6 -1.49 26.37 -2.86
CA LYS A 6 -2.53 25.70 -3.65
C LYS A 6 -1.90 24.48 -4.33
N GLY A 7 -1.83 23.36 -3.62
CA GLY A 7 -1.20 22.13 -4.12
C GLY A 7 -1.89 20.81 -3.79
N TYR A 8 -2.84 20.78 -2.85
CA TYR A 8 -3.45 19.53 -2.39
C TYR A 8 -4.98 19.60 -2.34
N GLY A 9 -5.57 20.17 -3.40
CA GLY A 9 -7.01 20.44 -3.47
C GLY A 9 -7.62 20.24 -4.85
N GLY A 10 -7.00 19.41 -5.70
CA GLY A 10 -7.79 18.73 -6.73
C GLY A 10 -8.76 17.81 -6.00
N GLN A 11 -10.02 17.73 -6.45
CA GLN A 11 -11.03 16.82 -5.91
C GLN A 11 -10.35 15.48 -5.62
N ARG A 12 -10.22 15.12 -4.33
CA ARG A 12 -9.50 13.89 -3.95
C ARG A 12 -10.18 12.79 -4.74
N ARG A 13 -9.47 12.21 -5.72
CA ARG A 13 -9.97 11.04 -6.43
C ARG A 13 -10.28 10.01 -5.38
N ASP A 14 -11.43 9.37 -5.52
CA ASP A 14 -11.84 8.36 -4.57
C ASP A 14 -10.71 7.30 -4.46
N PRO A 15 -10.35 6.83 -3.26
CA PRO A 15 -9.28 5.85 -3.10
C PRO A 15 -9.46 4.60 -3.97
N GLU A 16 -10.69 4.15 -4.20
CA GLU A 16 -10.97 3.02 -5.09
C GLU A 16 -10.78 3.38 -6.56
N GLN A 17 -11.09 4.63 -6.95
CA GLN A 17 -10.78 5.13 -8.28
C GLN A 17 -9.26 5.15 -8.52
N VAL A 18 -8.47 5.61 -7.55
CA VAL A 18 -7.00 5.64 -7.66
C VAL A 18 -6.43 4.23 -7.79
N LYS A 19 -6.91 3.26 -7.00
CA LYS A 19 -6.47 1.86 -7.12
C LYS A 19 -6.83 1.26 -8.47
N ARG A 20 -8.04 1.55 -8.98
CA ARG A 20 -8.51 1.08 -10.28
C ARG A 20 -7.65 1.64 -11.42
N GLU A 21 -7.45 2.96 -11.46
CA GLU A 21 -6.61 3.62 -12.47
C GLU A 21 -5.17 3.10 -12.39
N GLY A 22 -4.60 3.00 -11.18
CA GLY A 22 -3.27 2.43 -10.95
C GLY A 22 -3.12 1.01 -11.50
N TRP A 23 -4.15 0.17 -11.37
CA TRP A 23 -4.15 -1.17 -11.93
C TRP A 23 -4.21 -1.18 -13.47
N HIS A 24 -5.11 -0.40 -14.06
CA HIS A 24 -5.30 -0.41 -15.51
C HIS A 24 -4.15 0.25 -16.27
N GLU A 25 -3.62 1.37 -15.77
CA GLU A 25 -2.64 2.18 -16.49
C GLU A 25 -1.19 1.83 -16.12
N GLN A 26 -0.92 1.56 -14.84
CA GLN A 26 0.43 1.36 -14.33
C GLN A 26 0.70 -0.07 -13.89
N ARG A 27 -0.32 -0.94 -13.90
CA ARG A 27 -0.24 -2.33 -13.42
C ARG A 27 0.17 -2.42 -11.95
N VAL A 28 -0.17 -1.39 -11.16
CA VAL A 28 0.10 -1.32 -9.71
C VAL A 28 -1.18 -1.61 -8.94
N LEU A 29 -1.11 -2.52 -7.97
CA LEU A 29 -2.22 -2.88 -7.10
C LEU A 29 -1.86 -2.61 -5.64
N ALA A 30 -2.68 -1.81 -4.96
CA ALA A 30 -2.62 -1.64 -3.50
C ALA A 30 -3.83 -2.33 -2.86
N VAL A 31 -3.57 -3.42 -2.14
CA VAL A 31 -4.58 -4.25 -1.49
C VAL A 31 -4.20 -4.48 -0.03
N ALA A 32 -5.18 -4.46 0.86
CA ALA A 32 -4.97 -4.78 2.27
C ALA A 32 -4.87 -6.32 2.43
N LEU A 33 -4.02 -6.79 3.34
CA LEU A 33 -3.84 -8.25 3.55
C LEU A 33 -5.11 -8.92 4.08
N ASP A 34 -5.99 -8.16 4.70
CA ASP A 34 -7.25 -8.58 5.31
C ASP A 34 -8.48 -8.26 4.43
N ASP A 35 -8.29 -7.79 3.19
CA ASP A 35 -9.37 -7.47 2.26
C ASP A 35 -10.34 -8.66 2.11
N GLU A 36 -11.62 -8.44 2.40
CA GLU A 36 -12.68 -9.46 2.42
C GLU A 36 -12.92 -10.10 1.05
N ARG A 37 -12.51 -9.42 -0.04
CA ARG A 37 -12.61 -9.95 -1.40
C ARG A 37 -11.57 -11.03 -1.69
N LEU A 38 -10.51 -11.13 -0.87
CA LEU A 38 -9.46 -12.13 -1.00
C LEU A 38 -9.81 -13.38 -0.16
N THR A 39 -9.77 -14.54 -0.82
CA THR A 39 -9.76 -15.84 -0.16
C THR A 39 -8.49 -16.04 0.66
N TRP A 40 -8.52 -16.97 1.61
CA TRP A 40 -7.33 -17.26 2.43
C TRP A 40 -6.05 -17.55 1.61
N PRO A 41 -6.09 -18.39 0.54
CA PRO A 41 -4.90 -18.60 -0.29
C PRO A 41 -4.39 -17.33 -0.97
N GLU A 42 -5.28 -16.45 -1.43
CA GLU A 42 -4.89 -15.19 -2.09
C GLU A 42 -4.26 -14.21 -1.10
N ARG A 43 -4.79 -14.12 0.12
CA ARG A 43 -4.17 -13.33 1.20
C ARG A 43 -2.76 -13.81 1.50
N GLU A 44 -2.58 -15.12 1.56
CA GLU A 44 -1.28 -15.73 1.81
C GLU A 44 -0.29 -15.46 0.65
N LEU A 45 -0.75 -15.52 -0.61
CA LEU A 45 0.06 -15.14 -1.75
C LEU A 45 0.51 -13.67 -1.68
N VAL A 46 -0.41 -12.75 -1.38
CA VAL A 46 -0.08 -11.32 -1.23
C VAL A 46 0.91 -11.11 -0.09
N ARG A 47 0.71 -11.78 1.06
CA ARG A 47 1.62 -11.74 2.21
C ARG A 47 3.02 -12.19 1.80
N GLN A 48 3.14 -13.37 1.18
CA GLN A 48 4.43 -13.92 0.74
C GLN A 48 5.13 -13.02 -0.28
N LEU A 49 4.39 -12.46 -1.24
CA LEU A 49 4.93 -11.49 -2.20
C LEU A 49 5.42 -10.23 -1.49
N GLY A 50 4.62 -9.68 -0.57
CA GLY A 50 5.00 -8.52 0.23
C GLY A 50 6.26 -8.76 1.04
N GLU A 51 6.36 -9.89 1.74
CA GLU A 51 7.54 -10.26 2.52
C GLU A 51 8.77 -10.49 1.64
N LYS A 52 8.60 -11.09 0.46
CA LYS A 52 9.69 -11.29 -0.50
C LYS A 52 10.21 -9.97 -1.05
N LEU A 53 9.33 -9.00 -1.31
CA LEU A 53 9.69 -7.73 -1.93
C LEU A 53 10.18 -6.69 -0.90
N TYR A 54 9.64 -6.70 0.31
CA TYR A 54 9.85 -5.64 1.30
C TYR A 54 10.35 -6.14 2.66
N GLY A 55 10.53 -7.45 2.83
CA GLY A 55 10.89 -8.08 4.09
C GLY A 55 9.69 -8.34 4.99
N SER A 56 9.86 -9.22 5.98
CA SER A 56 8.80 -9.49 6.96
C SER A 56 8.66 -8.32 7.95
N PRO A 57 7.43 -7.92 8.33
CA PRO A 57 7.20 -6.84 9.29
C PRO A 57 7.90 -7.04 10.65
N VAL A 58 8.31 -8.27 10.96
CA VAL A 58 8.93 -8.66 12.24
C VAL A 58 10.44 -8.43 12.35
N ALA A 59 11.13 -7.85 11.36
CA ALA A 59 12.55 -7.48 11.49
C ALA A 59 12.76 -6.08 12.11
N GLY A 60 11.95 -5.74 13.11
CA GLY A 60 11.97 -4.47 13.83
C GLY A 60 12.26 -4.60 15.32
N GLN A 61 13.11 -5.55 15.76
CA GLN A 61 13.69 -5.51 17.11
C GLN A 61 15.14 -6.01 17.16
N GLY A 62 16.04 -5.12 17.57
CA GLY A 62 17.20 -5.48 18.39
C GLY A 62 18.55 -5.70 17.71
N GLY A 63 19.17 -4.62 17.22
CA GLY A 63 20.61 -4.57 16.93
C GLY A 63 21.32 -3.48 17.73
N ARG A 64 21.55 -3.70 19.03
CA ARG A 64 22.58 -2.98 19.80
C ARG A 64 23.92 -3.61 19.46
N HIS A 65 24.86 -2.91 18.82
CA HIS A 65 26.33 -3.14 18.82
C HIS A 65 26.93 -2.00 17.99
N GLY A 66 27.91 -1.18 18.39
CA GLY A 66 28.70 -0.98 19.60
C GLY A 66 29.40 0.38 19.44
#